data_AF-A0A923BLJ6-F1
#
_entry.id   AF-A0A923BLJ6-F1
#
_cell.length_a   1.000
_cell.length_b   1.000
_cell.length_c   1.000
_cell.angle_alpha   90.00
_cell.angle_beta   90.00
_cell.angle_gamma   90.00
#
_symmetry.space_group_name_H-M   'P 1'
#
loop_
_entity.id
_entity.type
_entity.pdbx_description
1 polymer ?
#
loop_
_entity_poly.entity_id
_entity_poly.type
_entity_poly.pdbx_seq_one_letter_code
_entity_poly.pdbx_strand_id
1 'polypeptide(L)'
;MLATACHLIASVVAVAATAQGPPAPQQASAPQPVSVVERMIDRAAPGDELRLPAGVYQGNLVIRKPIVLDGSAGVVFDGLGKGTVITIAAEGVTVRRATVRASGQDVASEPAAIFVGAGRAVIESNTIQDALFGIDLRDAPQCRVRGNTVRSKPLDPERRGDGIRVWSSHGTVVEDNVVNDARDMVFWYSEDLRVTRNTVTGSRYGLHFMYSHGSVLDGNTLDGNSVGVYLMYSNRITLRGNHLRNNRGASGYGIGIKDCDDVTILKNALLANRVGVFIDNSPTSIGSTGLFESNLIAFNQVGLLATPSTRSNVFTGNAFIENEEPAAAHGRGRLMGNDFARNGVGNYWSDYAGFDLDQDGIGDVVHEPQSLFGAMLASEPNLRLFVHSPAQQAVEFTARALPELRPESTLIDPAPLVAVPQTALASAGVPAGTNRMAWLAGAMLAGAAALIAVMATHPSLGPISRGAPA
;
A
#
# COMPACT_ATOMS: atom_id res chain seq x y z
N MET A 1 -41.05 -42.32 -1.22
CA MET A 1 -41.76 -42.36 0.06
C MET A 1 -41.44 -41.05 0.79
N LEU A 2 -42.36 -40.09 0.70
CA LEU A 2 -43.10 -39.46 1.82
C LEU A 2 -42.18 -38.77 2.84
N ALA A 3 -42.05 -37.43 2.90
CA ALA A 3 -43.01 -36.36 3.20
C ALA A 3 -43.38 -36.19 4.70
N THR A 4 -43.01 -35.03 5.27
CA THR A 4 -43.63 -34.17 6.34
C THR A 4 -42.51 -33.59 7.24
N ALA A 5 -42.18 -32.29 7.31
CA ALA A 5 -42.89 -31.00 7.42
C ALA A 5 -43.24 -30.57 8.86
N CYS A 6 -42.67 -29.43 9.29
CA CYS A 6 -43.20 -28.40 10.23
C CYS A 6 -42.24 -27.19 10.15
N HIS A 7 -42.53 -26.14 9.36
CA HIS A 7 -43.26 -24.90 9.71
C HIS A 7 -42.65 -24.13 10.89
N LEU A 8 -42.58 -22.81 10.99
CA LEU A 8 -42.68 -21.61 10.14
C LEU A 8 -42.59 -20.47 11.19
N ILE A 9 -41.98 -19.31 10.90
CA ILE A 9 -42.51 -17.95 11.17
C ILE A 9 -41.50 -16.97 10.57
N ALA A 10 -41.91 -16.37 9.46
CA ALA A 10 -41.32 -15.20 8.87
C ALA A 10 -42.26 -14.03 9.18
N SER A 11 -41.72 -12.96 9.77
CA SER A 11 -42.43 -11.71 9.98
C SER A 11 -41.94 -10.70 8.95
N VAL A 12 -42.72 -10.50 7.89
CA VAL A 12 -42.52 -9.44 6.90
C VAL A 12 -43.20 -8.18 7.43
N VAL A 13 -42.41 -7.15 7.74
CA VAL A 13 -42.93 -5.79 7.93
C VAL A 13 -42.98 -5.14 6.56
N ALA A 14 -44.19 -5.01 6.00
CA ALA A 14 -44.43 -4.22 4.80
C ALA A 14 -44.43 -2.73 5.19
N VAL A 15 -43.32 -2.03 4.93
CA VAL A 15 -43.30 -0.56 4.91
C VAL A 15 -43.87 -0.13 3.56
N ALA A 16 -45.04 0.50 3.58
CA ALA A 16 -45.60 1.19 2.43
C ALA A 16 -44.73 2.42 2.10
N ALA A 17 -43.73 2.23 1.26
CA ALA A 17 -43.00 3.33 0.65
C ALA A 17 -43.91 3.97 -0.41
N THR A 18 -44.43 5.16 -0.13
CA THR A 18 -45.01 6.03 -1.15
C THR A 18 -43.91 6.30 -2.17
N ALA A 19 -44.01 5.70 -3.35
CA ALA A 19 -43.13 5.94 -4.47
C ALA A 19 -43.25 7.40 -4.92
N GLN A 20 -42.44 8.28 -4.34
CA GLN A 20 -42.08 9.53 -5.00
C GLN A 20 -41.25 9.12 -6.22
N GLY A 21 -41.75 9.41 -7.41
CA GLY A 21 -41.03 9.18 -8.65
C GLY A 21 -39.63 9.81 -8.59
N PRO A 22 -38.68 9.35 -9.43
CA PRO A 22 -37.36 9.98 -9.50
C PRO A 22 -37.55 11.50 -9.67
N PRO A 23 -36.79 12.33 -8.91
CA PRO A 23 -36.87 13.77 -9.09
C PRO A 23 -36.69 14.08 -10.58
N ALA A 24 -37.57 14.92 -11.12
CA ALA A 24 -37.50 15.35 -12.50
C ALA A 24 -36.06 15.79 -12.83
N PRO A 25 -35.50 15.45 -14.00
CA PRO A 25 -34.17 15.88 -14.37
C PRO A 25 -34.12 17.40 -14.26
N GLN A 26 -33.39 17.88 -13.24
CA GLN A 26 -33.13 19.29 -13.05
C GLN A 26 -32.43 19.72 -14.33
N GLN A 27 -33.10 20.52 -15.17
CA GLN A 27 -32.55 21.01 -16.43
C GLN A 27 -31.18 21.58 -16.12
N ALA A 28 -30.12 20.91 -16.60
CA ALA A 28 -28.77 21.39 -16.41
C ALA A 28 -28.72 22.80 -17.01
N SER A 29 -28.54 23.80 -16.14
CA SER A 29 -28.37 25.18 -16.57
C SER A 29 -27.26 25.22 -17.60
N ALA A 30 -27.44 25.99 -18.68
CA ALA A 30 -26.42 26.15 -19.71
C ALA A 30 -25.06 26.49 -19.07
N PRO A 31 -23.94 25.92 -19.55
CA PRO A 31 -22.62 26.22 -19.01
C PRO A 31 -22.36 27.73 -19.01
N GLN A 32 -21.79 28.23 -17.93
CA GLN A 32 -21.46 29.64 -17.73
C GLN A 32 -19.94 29.82 -17.82
N PRO A 33 -19.44 30.99 -18.25
CA PRO A 33 -18.01 31.26 -18.16
C PRO A 33 -17.58 31.43 -16.69
N VAL A 34 -16.35 31.04 -16.36
CA VAL A 34 -15.75 31.27 -15.02
C VAL A 34 -15.74 32.74 -14.60
N SER A 35 -15.85 33.69 -15.54
CA SER A 35 -15.95 35.12 -15.22
C SER A 35 -17.17 35.48 -14.37
N VAL A 36 -18.20 34.65 -14.34
CA VAL A 36 -19.31 34.78 -13.37
C VAL A 36 -18.79 34.61 -11.94
N VAL A 37 -17.98 33.57 -11.71
CA VAL A 37 -17.36 33.29 -10.41
C VAL A 37 -16.34 34.36 -10.06
N GLU A 38 -15.53 34.83 -11.01
CA GLU A 38 -14.58 35.94 -10.80
C GLU A 38 -15.30 37.20 -10.30
N ARG A 39 -16.43 37.59 -10.91
CA ARG A 39 -17.23 38.73 -10.44
C ARG A 39 -17.84 38.51 -9.05
N MET A 40 -18.19 37.27 -8.69
CA MET A 40 -18.66 36.95 -7.34
C MET A 40 -17.53 37.08 -6.32
N ILE A 41 -16.34 36.58 -6.68
CA ILE A 41 -15.11 36.77 -5.89
C ILE A 41 -14.86 38.25 -5.72
N ASP A 42 -14.80 39.05 -6.78
CA ASP A 42 -14.50 40.49 -6.73
C ASP A 42 -15.41 41.27 -5.77
N ARG A 43 -16.71 40.95 -5.74
CA ARG A 43 -17.69 41.60 -4.86
C ARG A 43 -17.61 41.18 -3.40
N ALA A 44 -17.06 40.01 -3.10
CA ALA A 44 -16.94 39.50 -1.74
C ALA A 44 -15.85 40.23 -0.94
N ALA A 45 -15.99 40.30 0.38
CA ALA A 45 -14.89 40.72 1.24
C ALA A 45 -13.84 39.59 1.36
N PRO A 46 -12.56 39.91 1.61
CA PRO A 46 -11.57 38.88 1.92
C PRO A 46 -12.00 38.02 3.12
N GLY A 47 -11.95 36.69 2.96
CA GLY A 47 -12.36 35.72 3.96
C GLY A 47 -13.82 35.28 3.88
N ASP A 48 -14.64 35.91 3.02
CA ASP A 48 -16.04 35.51 2.84
C ASP A 48 -16.19 34.08 2.31
N GLU A 49 -17.34 33.48 2.60
CA GLU A 49 -17.76 32.21 2.03
C GLU A 49 -18.72 32.42 0.86
N LEU A 50 -18.28 32.02 -0.33
CA LEU A 50 -19.05 32.02 -1.57
C LEU A 50 -19.63 30.64 -1.83
N ARG A 51 -20.92 30.50 -1.52
CA ARG A 51 -21.74 29.36 -1.96
C ARG A 51 -22.14 29.59 -3.41
N LEU A 52 -21.51 28.83 -4.31
CA LEU A 52 -21.76 28.97 -5.74
C LEU A 52 -23.07 28.25 -6.12
N PRO A 53 -23.93 28.85 -6.97
CA PRO A 53 -25.08 28.17 -7.52
C PRO A 53 -24.69 26.90 -8.28
N ALA A 54 -25.58 25.90 -8.28
CA ALA A 54 -25.41 24.69 -9.09
C ALA A 54 -25.17 25.06 -10.56
N GLY A 55 -24.19 24.43 -11.21
CA GLY A 55 -23.88 24.72 -12.60
C GLY A 55 -22.48 24.29 -13.04
N VAL A 56 -22.25 24.41 -14.35
CA VAL A 56 -20.95 24.18 -14.97
C VAL A 56 -20.31 25.53 -15.31
N TYR A 57 -19.14 25.80 -14.74
CA TYR A 57 -18.33 26.99 -14.98
C TYR A 57 -17.13 26.63 -15.86
N GLN A 58 -17.11 27.14 -17.09
CA GLN A 58 -16.12 26.83 -18.11
C GLN A 58 -15.00 27.86 -18.18
N GLY A 59 -13.76 27.37 -18.25
CA GLY A 59 -12.54 28.17 -18.34
C GLY A 59 -11.59 27.93 -17.16
N ASN A 60 -10.56 28.77 -17.10
CA ASN A 60 -9.50 28.68 -16.09
C ASN A 60 -9.71 29.80 -15.06
N LEU A 61 -10.03 29.44 -13.81
CA LEU A 61 -10.27 30.37 -12.72
C LEU A 61 -8.96 30.70 -12.01
N VAL A 62 -8.73 31.97 -11.70
CA VAL A 62 -7.59 32.37 -10.85
C VAL A 62 -8.06 33.16 -9.64
N ILE A 63 -7.76 32.65 -8.44
CA ILE A 63 -8.19 33.21 -7.16
C ILE A 63 -7.03 34.00 -6.55
N ARG A 64 -7.18 35.33 -6.50
CA ARG A 64 -6.18 36.27 -5.95
C ARG A 64 -6.59 36.92 -4.62
N LYS A 65 -7.69 36.47 -4.05
CA LYS A 65 -8.25 37.00 -2.81
C LYS A 65 -8.53 35.86 -1.85
N PRO A 66 -8.17 35.97 -0.56
CA PRO A 66 -8.56 34.99 0.46
C PRO A 66 -10.08 34.82 0.44
N ILE A 67 -10.57 33.61 0.21
CA ILE A 67 -12.00 33.32 0.05
C ILE A 67 -12.26 31.83 0.28
N VAL A 68 -13.47 31.48 0.71
CA VAL A 68 -13.96 30.10 0.70
C VAL A 68 -14.88 29.91 -0.49
N LEU A 69 -14.50 29.09 -1.46
CA LEU A 69 -15.38 28.63 -2.54
C LEU A 69 -16.02 27.30 -2.14
N ASP A 70 -17.34 27.32 -1.95
CA ASP A 70 -18.14 26.14 -1.60
C ASP A 70 -19.01 25.70 -2.79
N GLY A 71 -18.67 24.54 -3.35
CA GLY A 71 -19.34 23.91 -4.49
C GLY A 71 -20.50 22.96 -4.13
N SER A 72 -20.93 22.91 -2.87
CA SER A 72 -21.90 21.92 -2.36
C SER A 72 -23.24 21.84 -3.09
N ALA A 73 -23.62 22.86 -3.85
CA ALA A 73 -24.83 22.85 -4.68
C ALA A 73 -24.72 21.99 -5.96
N GLY A 74 -23.60 21.32 -6.21
CA GLY A 74 -23.35 20.57 -7.45
C GLY A 74 -22.60 21.40 -8.49
N VAL A 75 -21.52 22.06 -8.05
CA VAL A 75 -20.70 22.94 -8.89
C VAL A 75 -19.63 22.15 -9.63
N VAL A 76 -19.49 22.42 -10.93
CA VAL A 76 -18.47 21.84 -11.79
C VAL A 76 -17.62 22.95 -12.39
N PHE A 77 -16.31 22.92 -12.16
CA PHE A 77 -15.33 23.70 -12.90
C PHE A 77 -14.76 22.86 -14.05
N ASP A 78 -14.85 23.37 -15.27
CA ASP A 78 -14.47 22.65 -16.50
C ASP A 78 -13.42 23.45 -17.28
N GLY A 79 -12.20 22.93 -17.31
CA GLY A 79 -11.05 23.57 -17.98
C GLY A 79 -11.04 23.44 -19.50
N LEU A 80 -12.04 22.78 -20.11
CA LEU A 80 -12.15 22.61 -21.57
C LEU A 80 -10.93 21.94 -22.21
N GLY A 81 -10.19 21.12 -21.45
CA GLY A 81 -8.99 20.45 -21.92
C GLY A 81 -7.78 21.40 -22.07
N LYS A 82 -7.79 22.57 -21.41
CA LYS A 82 -6.75 23.60 -21.55
C LYS A 82 -6.28 24.10 -20.19
N GLY A 83 -4.95 24.17 -20.03
CA GLY A 83 -4.30 24.78 -18.87
C GLY A 83 -4.74 24.21 -17.51
N THR A 84 -4.45 24.95 -16.46
CA THR A 84 -4.86 24.64 -15.09
C THR A 84 -6.27 25.13 -14.82
N VAL A 85 -7.15 24.29 -14.26
CA VAL A 85 -8.58 24.64 -14.11
C VAL A 85 -8.79 25.70 -13.02
N ILE A 86 -8.19 25.51 -11.84
CA ILE A 86 -8.22 26.48 -10.74
C ILE A 86 -6.79 26.78 -10.29
N THR A 87 -6.41 28.04 -10.33
CA THR A 87 -5.13 28.55 -9.83
C THR A 87 -5.36 29.37 -8.57
N ILE A 88 -4.82 28.93 -7.44
CA ILE A 88 -4.82 29.66 -6.18
C ILE A 88 -3.53 30.47 -6.09
N ALA A 89 -3.67 31.79 -6.16
CA ALA A 89 -2.59 32.78 -6.16
C ALA A 89 -2.64 33.72 -4.94
N ALA A 90 -3.38 33.33 -3.90
CA ALA A 90 -3.45 34.03 -2.63
C ALA A 90 -3.51 33.04 -1.47
N GLU A 91 -2.94 33.44 -0.33
CA GLU A 91 -3.07 32.70 0.92
C GLU A 91 -4.50 32.77 1.46
N GLY A 92 -4.90 31.75 2.23
CA GLY A 92 -6.16 31.73 2.96
C GLY A 92 -7.35 31.34 2.08
N VAL A 93 -7.09 30.71 0.93
CA VAL A 93 -8.13 30.23 0.03
C VAL A 93 -8.55 28.82 0.41
N THR A 94 -9.86 28.59 0.44
CA THR A 94 -10.45 27.25 0.55
C THR A 94 -11.22 26.94 -0.72
N VAL A 95 -10.97 25.78 -1.32
CA VAL A 95 -11.80 25.22 -2.40
C VAL A 95 -12.37 23.90 -1.91
N ARG A 96 -13.70 23.83 -1.79
CA ARG A 96 -14.34 22.63 -1.25
C ARG A 96 -15.61 22.19 -1.96
N ARG A 97 -15.87 20.89 -1.92
CA ARG A 97 -17.12 20.25 -2.39
C ARG A 97 -17.46 20.57 -3.84
N ALA A 98 -16.47 20.80 -4.69
CA ALA A 98 -16.67 21.04 -6.12
C ALA A 98 -16.16 19.85 -6.95
N THR A 99 -16.70 19.70 -8.16
CA THR A 99 -16.09 18.89 -9.20
C THR A 99 -15.15 19.76 -10.02
N VAL A 100 -13.91 19.32 -10.27
CA VAL A 100 -12.94 20.04 -11.10
C VAL A 100 -12.44 19.07 -12.18
N ARG A 101 -12.58 19.45 -13.45
CA ARG A 101 -12.30 18.52 -14.55
C ARG A 101 -11.70 19.15 -15.79
N ALA A 102 -11.22 18.27 -16.68
CA ALA A 102 -10.77 18.61 -18.01
C ALA A 102 -9.63 19.65 -18.02
N SER A 103 -8.57 19.38 -17.25
CA SER A 103 -7.33 20.16 -17.37
C SER A 103 -6.70 19.96 -18.75
N GLY A 104 -5.70 20.77 -19.06
CA GLY A 104 -4.78 20.52 -20.18
C GLY A 104 -4.11 19.14 -20.10
N GLN A 105 -3.49 18.74 -21.21
CA GLN A 105 -2.78 17.45 -21.36
C GLN A 105 -1.30 17.61 -21.76
N ASP A 106 -0.84 18.84 -22.00
CA ASP A 106 0.53 19.10 -22.38
C ASP A 106 1.44 18.98 -21.16
N VAL A 107 2.33 17.97 -21.18
CA VAL A 107 3.25 17.69 -20.08
C VAL A 107 4.21 18.85 -19.82
N ALA A 108 4.56 19.63 -20.85
CA ALA A 108 5.51 20.74 -20.70
C ALA A 108 4.95 21.88 -19.83
N SER A 109 3.64 22.10 -19.86
CA SER A 109 2.96 23.12 -19.06
C SER A 109 2.42 22.60 -17.73
N GLU A 110 2.54 21.29 -17.47
CA GLU A 110 2.09 20.61 -16.24
C GLU A 110 0.71 21.07 -15.70
N PRO A 111 -0.34 21.10 -16.53
CA PRO A 111 -1.66 21.60 -16.14
C PRO A 111 -2.30 20.76 -15.02
N ALA A 112 -2.80 21.45 -13.99
CA ALA A 112 -3.47 20.83 -12.85
C ALA A 112 -4.99 21.06 -12.84
N ALA A 113 -5.75 20.24 -12.14
CA ALA A 113 -7.12 20.60 -11.78
C ALA A 113 -7.10 21.75 -10.76
N ILE A 114 -6.33 21.60 -9.69
CA ILE A 114 -6.14 22.65 -8.69
C ILE A 114 -4.65 22.85 -8.46
N PHE A 115 -4.17 24.05 -8.77
CA PHE A 115 -2.80 24.47 -8.48
C PHE A 115 -2.81 25.48 -7.33
N VAL A 116 -1.88 25.33 -6.39
CA VAL A 116 -1.63 26.28 -5.30
C VAL A 116 -0.20 26.75 -5.39
N GLY A 117 -0.02 28.03 -5.71
CA GLY A 117 1.29 28.65 -5.85
C GLY A 117 1.59 29.73 -4.82
N ALA A 118 0.76 29.85 -3.79
CA ALA A 118 0.93 30.89 -2.77
C ALA A 118 0.32 30.49 -1.42
N GLY A 119 1.18 30.44 -0.40
CA GLY A 119 0.80 30.38 1.01
C GLY A 119 -0.07 29.17 1.37
N ARG A 120 -0.88 29.35 2.42
CA ARG A 120 -1.77 28.32 2.96
C ARG A 120 -3.07 28.21 2.19
N ALA A 121 -3.46 26.99 1.84
CA ALA A 121 -4.76 26.69 1.25
C ALA A 121 -5.41 25.46 1.90
N VAL A 122 -6.73 25.38 1.79
CA VAL A 122 -7.51 24.19 2.16
C VAL A 122 -8.22 23.67 0.92
N ILE A 123 -7.85 22.46 0.49
CA ILE A 123 -8.47 21.75 -0.63
C ILE A 123 -9.23 20.57 -0.05
N GLU A 124 -10.56 20.67 0.00
CA GLU A 124 -11.39 19.76 0.79
C GLU A 124 -12.56 19.15 0.03
N SER A 125 -12.71 17.82 0.10
CA SER A 125 -13.92 17.13 -0.39
C SER A 125 -14.26 17.41 -1.86
N ASN A 126 -13.25 17.66 -2.69
CA ASN A 126 -13.44 17.88 -4.12
C ASN A 126 -13.39 16.56 -4.89
N THR A 127 -14.05 16.52 -6.04
CA THR A 127 -13.95 15.43 -7.01
C THR A 127 -13.16 15.92 -8.22
N ILE A 128 -11.99 15.34 -8.44
CA ILE A 128 -11.09 15.67 -9.53
C ILE A 128 -11.08 14.53 -10.54
N GLN A 129 -11.37 14.86 -11.80
CA GLN A 129 -11.46 13.88 -12.89
C GLN A 129 -10.93 14.46 -14.19
N ASP A 130 -10.39 13.62 -15.08
CA ASP A 130 -9.84 14.07 -16.36
C ASP A 130 -8.81 15.20 -16.21
N ALA A 131 -7.93 15.06 -15.21
CA ALA A 131 -6.87 16.00 -14.91
C ALA A 131 -5.51 15.34 -15.16
N LEU A 132 -4.56 16.05 -15.80
CA LEU A 132 -3.20 15.55 -15.96
C LEU A 132 -2.54 15.52 -14.58
N PHE A 133 -2.44 16.67 -13.93
CA PHE A 133 -2.13 16.78 -12.50
C PHE A 133 -3.42 17.04 -11.70
N GLY A 134 -3.63 16.34 -10.60
CA GLY A 134 -4.84 16.53 -9.79
C GLY A 134 -4.75 17.80 -8.93
N ILE A 135 -4.11 17.67 -7.77
CA ILE A 135 -3.83 18.77 -6.85
C ILE A 135 -2.32 18.99 -6.82
N ASP A 136 -1.86 20.17 -7.19
CA ASP A 136 -0.44 20.51 -7.24
C ASP A 136 -0.14 21.70 -6.33
N LEU A 137 0.65 21.48 -5.29
CA LEU A 137 1.14 22.49 -4.35
C LEU A 137 2.61 22.78 -4.66
N ARG A 138 2.93 24.04 -4.97
CA ARG A 138 4.31 24.49 -5.17
C ARG A 138 4.57 25.73 -4.33
N ASP A 139 5.58 25.64 -3.46
CA ASP A 139 5.97 26.72 -2.54
C ASP A 139 4.76 27.21 -1.69
N ALA A 140 3.92 26.26 -1.27
CA ALA A 140 2.64 26.48 -0.61
C ALA A 140 2.61 25.75 0.76
N PRO A 141 3.34 26.27 1.77
CA PRO A 141 3.48 25.60 3.05
C PRO A 141 2.18 25.57 3.85
N GLN A 142 2.10 24.63 4.80
CA GLN A 142 1.02 24.51 5.79
C GLN A 142 -0.38 24.38 5.15
N CYS A 143 -0.45 23.77 3.96
CA CYS A 143 -1.72 23.45 3.31
C CYS A 143 -2.43 22.27 3.98
N ARG A 144 -3.73 22.16 3.73
CA ARG A 144 -4.54 20.99 4.08
C ARG A 144 -5.21 20.45 2.82
N VAL A 145 -4.86 19.23 2.44
CA VAL A 145 -5.47 18.50 1.31
C VAL A 145 -6.21 17.32 1.89
N ARG A 146 -7.55 17.41 1.98
CA ARG A 146 -8.33 16.40 2.70
C ARG A 146 -9.61 15.94 2.03
N GLY A 147 -9.93 14.65 2.14
CA GLY A 147 -11.21 14.11 1.69
C GLY A 147 -11.45 14.21 0.19
N ASN A 148 -10.42 14.47 -0.63
CA ASN A 148 -10.59 14.62 -2.07
C ASN A 148 -10.58 13.26 -2.76
N THR A 149 -11.34 13.13 -3.84
CA THR A 149 -11.24 12.00 -4.76
C THR A 149 -10.57 12.47 -6.05
N VAL A 150 -9.47 11.82 -6.44
CA VAL A 150 -8.67 12.21 -7.61
C VAL A 150 -8.53 11.04 -8.56
N ARG A 151 -8.81 11.30 -9.84
CA ARG A 151 -8.52 10.39 -10.94
C ARG A 151 -7.85 11.14 -12.09
N SER A 152 -6.73 10.61 -12.56
CA SER A 152 -6.00 11.20 -13.70
C SER A 152 -6.75 10.99 -15.02
N LYS A 153 -6.25 11.60 -16.10
CA LYS A 153 -6.65 11.29 -17.49
C LYS A 153 -6.47 9.79 -17.80
N PRO A 154 -7.33 9.20 -18.66
CA PRO A 154 -7.27 7.79 -19.06
C PRO A 154 -6.13 7.55 -20.08
N LEU A 155 -4.90 7.73 -19.64
CA LEU A 155 -3.67 7.54 -20.41
C LEU A 155 -2.92 6.29 -19.90
N ASP A 156 -1.93 5.84 -20.68
CA ASP A 156 -0.98 4.83 -20.24
C ASP A 156 -0.27 5.28 -18.94
N PRO A 157 0.08 4.36 -18.01
CA PRO A 157 0.61 4.72 -16.69
C PRO A 157 1.75 5.74 -16.70
N GLU A 158 2.69 5.62 -17.64
CA GLU A 158 3.85 6.50 -17.81
C GLU A 158 3.51 7.91 -18.33
N ARG A 159 2.32 8.08 -18.94
CA ARG A 159 1.83 9.34 -19.52
C ARG A 159 0.85 10.07 -18.62
N ARG A 160 0.39 9.44 -17.55
CA ARG A 160 -0.44 10.09 -16.52
C ARG A 160 0.40 11.13 -15.77
N GLY A 161 -0.26 12.15 -15.22
CA GLY A 161 0.38 13.03 -14.24
C GLY A 161 0.08 12.57 -12.82
N ASP A 162 0.55 13.35 -11.86
CA ASP A 162 0.47 13.01 -10.45
C ASP A 162 -0.91 13.37 -9.90
N GLY A 163 -1.47 12.49 -9.05
CA GLY A 163 -2.77 12.72 -8.45
C GLY A 163 -2.72 13.87 -7.44
N ILE A 164 -1.77 13.79 -6.51
CA ILE A 164 -1.48 14.86 -5.56
C ILE A 164 0.04 15.06 -5.56
N ARG A 165 0.48 16.30 -5.77
CA ARG A 165 1.88 16.70 -5.76
C ARG A 165 2.09 17.78 -4.70
N VAL A 166 3.05 17.54 -3.81
CA VAL A 166 3.50 18.47 -2.79
C VAL A 166 4.97 18.77 -3.05
N TRP A 167 5.26 20.00 -3.47
CA TRP A 167 6.60 20.45 -3.84
C TRP A 167 7.00 21.66 -3.00
N SER A 168 8.12 21.57 -2.28
CA SER A 168 8.64 22.68 -1.46
C SER A 168 7.56 23.27 -0.53
N SER A 169 6.74 22.41 0.05
CA SER A 169 5.49 22.80 0.73
C SER A 169 5.42 22.16 2.12
N HIS A 170 6.27 22.66 3.02
CA HIS A 170 6.48 22.13 4.37
C HIS A 170 5.24 22.18 5.25
N GLY A 171 5.14 21.28 6.24
CA GLY A 171 4.06 21.27 7.24
C GLY A 171 2.68 20.96 6.66
N THR A 172 2.60 20.46 5.43
CA THR A 172 1.34 20.14 4.76
C THR A 172 0.73 18.86 5.34
N VAL A 173 -0.59 18.89 5.53
CA VAL A 173 -1.38 17.72 5.93
C VAL A 173 -2.14 17.19 4.71
N VAL A 174 -1.90 15.93 4.37
CA VAL A 174 -2.58 15.20 3.29
C VAL A 174 -3.31 14.02 3.91
N GLU A 175 -4.63 14.12 4.07
CA GLU A 175 -5.39 13.13 4.80
C GLU A 175 -6.72 12.72 4.16
N ASP A 176 -7.12 11.45 4.35
CA ASP A 176 -8.44 10.94 3.94
C ASP A 176 -8.73 11.13 2.43
N ASN A 177 -7.70 11.22 1.58
CA ASN A 177 -7.88 11.34 0.13
C ASN A 177 -7.93 9.95 -0.53
N VAL A 178 -8.65 9.87 -1.65
CA VAL A 178 -8.70 8.68 -2.51
C VAL A 178 -8.11 9.06 -3.87
N VAL A 179 -7.00 8.43 -4.23
CA VAL A 179 -6.32 8.64 -5.52
C VAL A 179 -6.32 7.34 -6.31
N ASN A 180 -6.94 7.37 -7.49
CA ASN A 180 -7.07 6.19 -8.35
C ASN A 180 -6.48 6.48 -9.73
N ASP A 181 -5.83 5.48 -10.31
CA ASP A 181 -5.33 5.55 -11.69
C ASP A 181 -4.51 6.81 -11.98
N ALA A 182 -3.67 7.25 -11.04
CA ALA A 182 -2.73 8.35 -11.25
C ALA A 182 -1.34 7.81 -11.61
N ARG A 183 -0.39 8.70 -11.90
CA ARG A 183 1.02 8.29 -11.92
C ARG A 183 1.49 8.05 -10.50
N ASP A 184 1.59 9.11 -9.70
CA ASP A 184 2.07 9.04 -8.32
C ASP A 184 1.23 9.94 -7.39
N MET A 185 1.32 9.73 -6.07
CA MET A 185 1.27 10.84 -5.10
C MET A 185 2.70 11.22 -4.70
N VAL A 186 3.08 12.47 -4.92
CA VAL A 186 4.47 12.93 -4.86
C VAL A 186 4.69 13.92 -3.74
N PHE A 187 5.78 13.75 -3.00
CA PHE A 187 6.22 14.60 -1.91
C PHE A 187 7.72 14.91 -2.10
N TRP A 188 8.02 16.07 -2.66
CA TRP A 188 9.37 16.47 -3.01
C TRP A 188 9.79 17.74 -2.25
N TYR A 189 11.04 17.75 -1.77
CA TYR A 189 11.65 18.90 -1.08
C TYR A 189 10.79 19.45 0.06
N SER A 190 10.03 18.59 0.74
CA SER A 190 9.02 19.01 1.71
C SER A 190 9.30 18.38 3.07
N GLU A 191 9.17 19.17 4.12
CA GLU A 191 9.51 18.75 5.48
C GLU A 191 8.27 18.72 6.38
N ASP A 192 8.33 17.89 7.41
CA ASP A 192 7.34 17.81 8.48
C ASP A 192 5.91 17.57 7.98
N LEU A 193 5.77 16.68 6.99
CA LEU A 193 4.49 16.32 6.41
C LEU A 193 3.73 15.33 7.28
N ARG A 194 2.40 15.41 7.23
CA ARG A 194 1.51 14.39 7.79
C ARG A 194 0.66 13.80 6.67
N VAL A 195 0.95 12.55 6.30
CA VAL A 195 0.29 11.84 5.20
C VAL A 195 -0.47 10.67 5.79
N THR A 196 -1.77 10.85 6.05
CA THR A 196 -2.52 9.90 6.88
C THR A 196 -3.84 9.44 6.29
N ARG A 197 -4.16 8.15 6.40
CA ARG A 197 -5.46 7.60 5.99
C ARG A 197 -5.83 7.84 4.52
N ASN A 198 -4.84 7.96 3.64
CA ASN A 198 -5.09 8.05 2.21
C ASN A 198 -5.22 6.65 1.60
N THR A 199 -6.06 6.53 0.56
CA THR A 199 -6.18 5.33 -0.26
C THR A 199 -5.63 5.61 -1.64
N VAL A 200 -4.63 4.83 -2.09
CA VAL A 200 -4.04 4.96 -3.44
C VAL A 200 -4.08 3.63 -4.17
N THR A 201 -4.70 3.61 -5.35
CA THR A 201 -4.85 2.39 -6.15
C THR A 201 -4.49 2.59 -7.62
N GLY A 202 -4.03 1.52 -8.26
CA GLY A 202 -3.79 1.46 -9.70
C GLY A 202 -2.79 2.50 -10.22
N SER A 203 -1.90 2.98 -9.34
CA SER A 203 -0.91 4.02 -9.65
C SER A 203 0.49 3.42 -9.75
N ARG A 204 1.46 4.17 -10.28
CA ARG A 204 2.85 3.75 -10.29
C ARG A 204 3.38 3.75 -8.86
N TYR A 205 3.50 4.91 -8.23
CA TYR A 205 3.91 5.00 -6.83
C TYR A 205 2.74 5.47 -5.96
N GLY A 206 2.35 4.64 -4.99
CA GLY A 206 1.31 4.98 -4.04
C GLY A 206 1.67 6.25 -3.28
N LEU A 207 2.82 6.27 -2.60
CA LEU A 207 3.44 7.45 -2.01
C LEU A 207 4.92 7.53 -2.43
N HIS A 208 5.32 8.64 -3.03
CA HIS A 208 6.67 8.86 -3.55
C HIS A 208 7.33 10.05 -2.84
N PHE A 209 8.31 9.75 -2.00
CA PHE A 209 9.09 10.74 -1.24
C PHE A 209 10.47 10.92 -1.86
N MET A 210 10.87 12.16 -2.11
CA MET A 210 12.21 12.51 -2.58
C MET A 210 12.70 13.76 -1.85
N TYR A 211 13.86 13.69 -1.21
CA TYR A 211 14.43 14.82 -0.45
C TYR A 211 13.43 15.45 0.53
N SER A 212 12.66 14.62 1.24
CA SER A 212 11.59 15.07 2.11
C SER A 212 11.79 14.46 3.49
N HIS A 213 11.75 15.28 4.54
CA HIS A 213 12.26 14.90 5.87
C HIS A 213 11.21 15.05 6.97
N GLY A 214 11.44 14.43 8.13
CA GLY A 214 10.66 14.67 9.35
C GLY A 214 9.18 14.29 9.26
N SER A 215 8.81 13.43 8.31
CA SER A 215 7.41 13.22 7.93
C SER A 215 6.83 11.92 8.51
N VAL A 216 5.52 11.93 8.75
CA VAL A 216 4.77 10.78 9.28
C VAL A 216 3.76 10.28 8.24
N LEU A 217 3.88 9.00 7.90
CA LEU A 217 3.00 8.27 6.99
C LEU A 217 2.22 7.23 7.82
N ASP A 218 0.93 7.47 8.01
CA ASP A 218 0.13 6.74 9.02
C ASP A 218 -1.21 6.23 8.49
N GLY A 219 -1.46 4.93 8.61
CA GLY A 219 -2.77 4.35 8.30
C GLY A 219 -3.19 4.44 6.83
N ASN A 220 -2.25 4.57 5.89
CA ASN A 220 -2.56 4.63 4.46
C ASN A 220 -2.82 3.23 3.88
N THR A 221 -3.70 3.14 2.88
CA THR A 221 -3.99 1.91 2.13
C THR A 221 -3.48 2.04 0.70
N LEU A 222 -2.52 1.20 0.32
CA LEU A 222 -1.80 1.28 -0.95
C LEU A 222 -1.90 -0.08 -1.65
N ASP A 223 -2.82 -0.18 -2.61
CA ASP A 223 -3.27 -1.44 -3.20
C ASP A 223 -3.13 -1.46 -4.72
N GLY A 224 -2.49 -2.50 -5.25
CA GLY A 224 -2.40 -2.71 -6.70
C GLY A 224 -1.60 -1.61 -7.42
N ASN A 225 -0.62 -1.01 -6.74
CA ASN A 225 0.30 -0.04 -7.35
C ASN A 225 1.57 -0.74 -7.87
N SER A 226 2.42 -0.04 -8.61
CA SER A 226 3.75 -0.58 -8.95
C SER A 226 4.69 -0.63 -7.74
N VAL A 227 4.64 0.40 -6.90
CA VAL A 227 5.25 0.44 -5.57
C VAL A 227 4.24 1.08 -4.62
N GLY A 228 4.10 0.52 -3.41
CA GLY A 228 3.28 1.09 -2.35
C GLY A 228 3.87 2.43 -1.88
N VAL A 229 4.97 2.37 -1.14
CA VAL A 229 5.74 3.56 -0.73
C VAL A 229 7.16 3.47 -1.24
N TYR A 230 7.69 4.56 -1.78
CA TYR A 230 9.11 4.70 -2.06
C TYR A 230 9.68 5.95 -1.38
N LEU A 231 10.64 5.75 -0.48
CA LEU A 231 11.43 6.80 0.16
C LEU A 231 12.79 6.91 -0.53
N MET A 232 13.17 8.12 -0.94
CA MET A 232 14.44 8.39 -1.59
C MET A 232 15.10 9.64 -0.97
N TYR A 233 16.35 9.53 -0.55
CA TYR A 233 17.14 10.69 -0.08
C TYR A 233 16.48 11.45 1.07
N SER A 234 15.79 10.72 1.94
CA SER A 234 14.82 11.26 2.91
C SER A 234 15.14 10.77 4.31
N ASN A 235 14.95 11.62 5.32
CA ASN A 235 15.46 11.33 6.67
C ASN A 235 14.39 11.58 7.73
N ARG A 236 14.47 10.89 8.87
CA ARG A 236 13.53 11.03 10.00
C ARG A 236 12.08 10.76 9.57
N ILE A 237 11.86 9.64 8.88
CA ILE A 237 10.55 9.26 8.36
C ILE A 237 9.95 8.14 9.20
N THR A 238 8.70 8.32 9.64
CA THR A 238 7.95 7.27 10.34
C THR A 238 6.82 6.73 9.47
N LEU A 239 6.85 5.43 9.15
CA LEU A 239 5.75 4.71 8.52
C LEU A 239 5.10 3.82 9.57
N ARG A 240 3.84 4.09 9.91
CA ARG A 240 3.12 3.28 10.90
C ARG A 240 1.73 2.86 10.45
N GLY A 241 1.32 1.63 10.75
CA GLY A 241 -0.07 1.20 10.55
C GLY A 241 -0.54 1.18 9.09
N ASN A 242 0.36 1.21 8.10
CA ASN A 242 -0.01 1.25 6.69
C ASN A 242 -0.29 -0.15 6.16
N HIS A 243 -1.21 -0.25 5.20
CA HIS A 243 -1.58 -1.48 4.52
C HIS A 243 -1.14 -1.43 3.05
N LEU A 244 -0.10 -2.18 2.71
CA LEU A 244 0.53 -2.18 1.39
C LEU A 244 0.37 -3.57 0.77
N ARG A 245 -0.55 -3.68 -0.19
CA ARG A 245 -0.92 -4.99 -0.76
C ARG A 245 -0.91 -5.03 -2.27
N ASN A 246 -0.62 -6.22 -2.79
CA ASN A 246 -0.68 -6.52 -4.22
C ASN A 246 0.13 -5.55 -5.09
N ASN A 247 1.19 -4.93 -4.55
CA ASN A 247 2.02 -4.02 -5.33
C ASN A 247 2.95 -4.84 -6.23
N ARG A 248 2.81 -4.65 -7.55
CA ARG A 248 3.38 -5.53 -8.59
C ARG A 248 3.87 -4.69 -9.77
N GLY A 249 4.89 -5.18 -10.46
CA GLY A 249 5.52 -4.48 -11.57
C GLY A 249 7.02 -4.80 -11.61
N ALA A 250 7.80 -4.04 -12.38
CA ALA A 250 9.24 -4.23 -12.45
C ALA A 250 9.92 -4.13 -11.07
N SER A 251 9.47 -3.19 -10.22
CA SER A 251 9.89 -3.08 -8.82
C SER A 251 8.97 -3.89 -7.90
N GLY A 252 7.66 -3.61 -7.87
CA GLY A 252 6.69 -4.38 -7.09
C GLY A 252 6.91 -4.32 -5.57
N TYR A 253 7.40 -3.21 -5.04
CA TYR A 253 7.75 -3.07 -3.63
C TYR A 253 6.51 -2.69 -2.80
N GLY A 254 6.34 -3.28 -1.63
CA GLY A 254 5.48 -2.73 -0.59
C GLY A 254 6.09 -1.41 -0.12
N ILE A 255 7.24 -1.49 0.55
CA ILE A 255 8.05 -0.33 0.95
C ILE A 255 9.42 -0.44 0.26
N GLY A 256 9.79 0.58 -0.51
CA GLY A 256 11.14 0.79 -1.01
C GLY A 256 11.83 1.93 -0.26
N ILE A 257 13.10 1.74 0.08
CA ILE A 257 13.91 2.73 0.80
C ILE A 257 15.26 2.82 0.09
N LYS A 258 15.62 4.04 -0.32
CA LYS A 258 16.89 4.31 -0.96
C LYS A 258 17.54 5.54 -0.36
N ASP A 259 18.78 5.38 0.07
CA ASP A 259 19.61 6.44 0.61
C ASP A 259 18.89 7.28 1.69
N CYS A 260 18.25 6.63 2.67
CA CYS A 260 17.46 7.28 3.72
C CYS A 260 18.00 6.99 5.12
N ASP A 261 18.02 7.99 6.00
CA ASP A 261 18.48 7.86 7.38
C ASP A 261 17.35 7.97 8.40
N ASP A 262 17.50 7.29 9.54
CA ASP A 262 16.61 7.42 10.70
C ASP A 262 15.14 7.12 10.36
N VAL A 263 14.93 6.05 9.59
CA VAL A 263 13.60 5.55 9.23
C VAL A 263 13.04 4.64 10.32
N THR A 264 11.74 4.78 10.59
CA THR A 264 11.03 3.99 11.61
C THR A 264 9.77 3.38 10.98
N ILE A 265 9.79 2.07 10.79
CA ILE A 265 8.78 1.27 10.09
C ILE A 265 8.08 0.36 11.11
N LEU A 266 6.89 0.76 11.54
CA LEU A 266 6.20 0.16 12.69
C LEU A 266 4.82 -0.37 12.33
N LYS A 267 4.52 -1.63 12.67
CA LYS A 267 3.13 -2.14 12.61
C LYS A 267 2.48 -1.94 11.24
N ASN A 268 3.23 -2.12 10.16
CA ASN A 268 2.68 -2.09 8.80
C ASN A 268 2.35 -3.52 8.34
N ALA A 269 1.34 -3.65 7.49
CA ALA A 269 0.97 -4.90 6.84
C ALA A 269 1.39 -4.86 5.36
N LEU A 270 2.39 -5.66 5.01
CA LEU A 270 2.98 -5.78 3.68
C LEU A 270 2.62 -7.15 3.09
N LEU A 271 1.55 -7.18 2.29
CA LEU A 271 0.87 -8.40 1.88
C LEU A 271 0.91 -8.63 0.38
N ALA A 272 1.34 -9.82 -0.06
CA ALA A 272 1.22 -10.25 -1.46
C ALA A 272 1.89 -9.30 -2.49
N ASN A 273 2.92 -8.56 -2.08
CA ASN A 273 3.73 -7.73 -2.98
C ASN A 273 4.77 -8.60 -3.70
N ARG A 274 5.42 -8.05 -4.73
CA ARG A 274 6.61 -8.71 -5.30
C ARG A 274 7.72 -8.77 -4.25
N VAL A 275 8.00 -7.64 -3.63
CA VAL A 275 8.93 -7.52 -2.50
C VAL A 275 8.19 -6.80 -1.37
N GLY A 276 8.21 -7.34 -0.15
CA GLY A 276 7.63 -6.68 1.02
C GLY A 276 8.38 -5.38 1.32
N VAL A 277 9.64 -5.51 1.72
CA VAL A 277 10.55 -4.40 2.02
C VAL A 277 11.78 -4.48 1.12
N PHE A 278 12.06 -3.41 0.39
CA PHE A 278 13.31 -3.22 -0.34
C PHE A 278 14.16 -2.13 0.31
N ILE A 279 15.44 -2.41 0.55
CA ILE A 279 16.38 -1.45 1.15
C ILE A 279 17.65 -1.35 0.30
N ASP A 280 17.97 -0.13 -0.09
CA ASP A 280 19.20 0.20 -0.80
C ASP A 280 19.98 1.26 -0.02
N ASN A 281 21.15 0.85 0.49
CA ASN A 281 22.13 1.74 1.12
C ASN A 281 21.50 2.64 2.20
N SER A 282 20.58 2.11 3.02
CA SER A 282 19.84 2.89 4.02
C SER A 282 19.94 2.21 5.38
N PRO A 283 20.46 2.89 6.42
CA PRO A 283 21.03 4.23 6.44
C PRO A 283 22.29 4.42 5.56
N THR A 284 22.48 5.65 5.11
CA THR A 284 23.66 6.15 4.38
C THR A 284 24.68 6.79 5.31
N SER A 285 24.21 7.48 6.35
CA SER A 285 25.04 8.29 7.22
C SER A 285 25.62 7.47 8.37
N ILE A 286 26.85 7.79 8.76
CA ILE A 286 27.50 7.17 9.92
C ILE A 286 26.73 7.54 11.19
N GLY A 287 26.35 6.54 11.98
CA GLY A 287 25.62 6.71 13.24
C GLY A 287 24.10 6.76 13.10
N SER A 288 23.57 6.85 11.88
CA SER A 288 22.14 6.69 11.62
C SER A 288 21.72 5.24 11.69
N THR A 289 20.44 5.02 11.98
CA THR A 289 19.86 3.67 12.12
C THR A 289 18.51 3.56 11.43
N GLY A 290 18.10 2.34 11.08
CA GLY A 290 16.71 2.06 10.68
C GLY A 290 16.06 1.12 11.69
N LEU A 291 14.79 1.35 12.01
CA LEU A 291 14.01 0.46 12.88
C LEU A 291 12.82 -0.14 12.13
N PHE A 292 12.75 -1.46 12.12
CA PHE A 292 11.64 -2.24 11.60
C PHE A 292 11.06 -3.08 12.73
N GLU A 293 9.88 -2.71 13.21
CA GLU A 293 9.30 -3.34 14.38
C GLU A 293 7.82 -3.67 14.23
N SER A 294 7.44 -4.88 14.68
CA SER A 294 6.04 -5.33 14.71
C SER A 294 5.32 -5.29 13.35
N ASN A 295 6.05 -5.37 12.22
CA ASN A 295 5.43 -5.41 10.90
C ASN A 295 4.99 -6.84 10.56
N LEU A 296 3.88 -6.96 9.82
CA LEU A 296 3.49 -8.19 9.17
C LEU A 296 3.98 -8.18 7.72
N ILE A 297 4.91 -9.06 7.39
CA ILE A 297 5.50 -9.20 6.05
C ILE A 297 5.12 -10.60 5.55
N ALA A 298 4.02 -10.69 4.78
CA ALA A 298 3.43 -11.98 4.45
C ALA A 298 3.09 -12.15 2.98
N PHE A 299 3.24 -13.38 2.49
CA PHE A 299 2.85 -13.81 1.14
C PHE A 299 3.53 -13.04 0.00
N ASN A 300 4.66 -12.39 0.28
CA ASN A 300 5.42 -11.68 -0.75
C ASN A 300 6.32 -12.68 -1.50
N GLN A 301 6.74 -12.36 -2.72
CA GLN A 301 7.75 -13.21 -3.38
C GLN A 301 9.08 -13.12 -2.65
N VAL A 302 9.46 -11.92 -2.21
CA VAL A 302 10.57 -11.72 -1.28
C VAL A 302 10.08 -10.89 -0.10
N GLY A 303 10.26 -11.36 1.14
CA GLY A 303 9.86 -10.61 2.33
C GLY A 303 10.72 -9.36 2.52
N LEU A 304 12.03 -9.56 2.68
CA LEU A 304 13.05 -8.50 2.76
C LEU A 304 14.09 -8.67 1.65
N LEU A 305 14.28 -7.66 0.82
CA LEU A 305 15.33 -7.60 -0.19
C LEU A 305 16.23 -6.39 0.10
N ALA A 306 17.51 -6.61 0.40
CA ALA A 306 18.41 -5.51 0.73
C ALA A 306 19.77 -5.64 0.05
N THR A 307 20.41 -4.52 -0.29
CA THR A 307 21.79 -4.56 -0.81
C THR A 307 22.77 -4.96 0.30
N PRO A 308 23.85 -5.72 0.02
CA PRO A 308 24.83 -6.13 1.03
C PRO A 308 25.57 -4.98 1.74
N SER A 309 25.53 -3.76 1.17
CA SER A 309 26.06 -2.55 1.80
C SER A 309 25.12 -1.97 2.86
N THR A 310 23.87 -2.43 2.93
CA THR A 310 22.87 -2.02 3.93
C THR A 310 23.25 -2.56 5.30
N ARG A 311 23.45 -1.66 6.27
CA ARG A 311 23.89 -1.96 7.64
C ARG A 311 23.16 -1.07 8.64
N SER A 312 23.26 -1.39 9.93
CA SER A 312 22.70 -0.58 11.03
C SER A 312 21.18 -0.46 11.02
N ASN A 313 20.48 -1.42 10.42
CA ASN A 313 19.04 -1.59 10.62
C ASN A 313 18.79 -2.63 11.71
N VAL A 314 17.71 -2.43 12.46
CA VAL A 314 17.24 -3.33 13.50
C VAL A 314 15.86 -3.86 13.11
N PHE A 315 15.75 -5.19 12.99
CA PHE A 315 14.49 -5.89 12.74
C PHE A 315 14.12 -6.68 13.99
N THR A 316 12.99 -6.34 14.63
CA THR A 316 12.55 -7.00 15.86
C THR A 316 11.02 -7.09 15.95
N GLY A 317 10.48 -8.19 16.46
CA GLY A 317 9.06 -8.43 16.61
C GLY A 317 8.27 -8.46 15.31
N ASN A 318 8.92 -8.53 14.14
CA ASN A 318 8.23 -8.65 12.86
C ASN A 318 7.77 -10.10 12.63
N ALA A 319 6.77 -10.28 11.78
CA ALA A 319 6.30 -11.57 11.35
C ALA A 319 6.55 -11.76 9.84
N PHE A 320 7.51 -12.60 9.48
CA PHE A 320 7.77 -13.05 8.11
C PHE A 320 7.01 -14.35 7.87
N ILE A 321 5.87 -14.27 7.18
CA ILE A 321 4.94 -15.40 7.03
C ILE A 321 4.79 -15.78 5.56
N GLU A 322 5.17 -17.00 5.20
CA GLU A 322 4.88 -17.60 3.88
C GLU A 322 5.30 -16.69 2.71
N ASN A 323 6.45 -16.01 2.86
CA ASN A 323 7.09 -15.38 1.71
C ASN A 323 7.82 -16.47 0.91
N GLU A 324 7.82 -16.40 -0.42
CA GLU A 324 8.53 -17.41 -1.24
C GLU A 324 10.03 -17.44 -0.85
N GLU A 325 10.61 -16.27 -0.62
CA GLU A 325 11.91 -16.07 0.05
C GLU A 325 11.71 -15.11 1.24
N PRO A 326 11.93 -15.52 2.51
CA PRO A 326 11.76 -14.65 3.66
C PRO A 326 12.67 -13.41 3.62
N ALA A 327 13.94 -13.60 3.27
CA ALA A 327 14.90 -12.53 3.09
C ALA A 327 15.97 -12.92 2.05
N ALA A 328 16.43 -11.97 1.26
CA ALA A 328 17.46 -12.16 0.24
C ALA A 328 18.38 -10.93 0.11
N ALA A 329 19.63 -11.18 -0.27
CA ALA A 329 20.56 -10.12 -0.64
C ALA A 329 20.36 -9.72 -2.12
N HIS A 330 20.26 -8.41 -2.38
CA HIS A 330 20.23 -7.88 -3.73
C HIS A 330 21.65 -7.78 -4.30
N GLY A 331 22.10 -8.87 -4.91
CA GLY A 331 23.46 -9.03 -5.43
C GLY A 331 24.30 -10.00 -4.58
N ARG A 332 25.60 -10.05 -4.82
CA ARG A 332 26.50 -10.97 -4.10
C ARG A 332 26.82 -10.42 -2.70
N GLY A 333 26.43 -11.16 -1.66
CA GLY A 333 26.76 -10.83 -0.29
C GLY A 333 25.71 -11.32 0.70
N ARG A 334 25.76 -10.76 1.91
CA ARG A 334 24.89 -11.13 3.04
C ARG A 334 24.42 -9.88 3.77
N LEU A 335 23.41 -10.03 4.62
CA LEU A 335 22.80 -8.94 5.39
C LEU A 335 23.33 -8.83 6.82
N MET A 336 24.52 -9.38 7.09
CA MET A 336 25.15 -9.50 8.42
C MET A 336 25.50 -8.16 9.11
N GLY A 337 25.38 -7.03 8.39
CA GLY A 337 25.56 -5.71 8.99
C GLY A 337 24.29 -5.15 9.65
N ASN A 338 23.20 -5.92 9.69
CA ASN A 338 21.94 -5.55 10.31
C ASN A 338 21.66 -6.48 11.49
N ASP A 339 20.95 -5.96 12.48
CA ASP A 339 20.57 -6.71 13.68
C ASP A 339 19.15 -7.26 13.50
N PHE A 340 18.99 -8.58 13.59
CA PHE A 340 17.68 -9.23 13.51
C PHE A 340 17.09 -9.56 14.89
N ALA A 341 17.64 -8.97 15.95
CA ALA A 341 17.05 -8.98 17.27
C ALA A 341 17.44 -7.72 18.04
N ARG A 342 16.59 -7.34 18.99
CA ARG A 342 16.85 -6.23 19.93
C ARG A 342 16.41 -6.63 21.32
N ASN A 343 17.25 -6.41 22.31
CA ASN A 343 16.95 -6.70 23.72
C ASN A 343 16.46 -8.16 23.93
N GLY A 344 17.07 -9.12 23.24
CA GLY A 344 16.70 -10.54 23.33
C GLY A 344 15.43 -10.93 22.55
N VAL A 345 14.86 -10.02 21.75
CA VAL A 345 13.64 -10.31 20.96
C VAL A 345 13.95 -10.17 19.47
N GLY A 346 13.87 -11.28 18.74
CA GLY A 346 14.03 -11.37 17.29
C GLY A 346 12.70 -11.29 16.55
N ASN A 347 12.61 -12.00 15.42
CA ASN A 347 11.45 -11.99 14.53
C ASN A 347 10.84 -13.40 14.44
N TYR A 348 9.57 -13.45 14.05
CA TYR A 348 8.93 -14.71 13.67
C TYR A 348 9.19 -15.01 12.20
N TRP A 349 9.57 -16.26 11.92
CA TRP A 349 9.84 -16.78 10.58
C TRP A 349 9.02 -18.06 10.37
N SER A 350 8.19 -18.12 9.33
CA SER A 350 7.35 -19.30 9.08
C SER A 350 8.13 -20.59 8.79
N ASP A 351 9.38 -20.47 8.36
CA ASP A 351 10.30 -21.58 8.10
C ASP A 351 11.24 -21.89 9.29
N TYR A 352 11.09 -21.19 10.43
CA TYR A 352 11.82 -21.53 11.64
C TYR A 352 11.40 -22.90 12.17
N ALA A 353 12.38 -23.80 12.29
CA ALA A 353 12.17 -25.18 12.71
C ALA A 353 12.90 -25.52 14.03
N GLY A 354 13.17 -24.50 14.86
CA GLY A 354 13.74 -24.71 16.20
C GLY A 354 12.69 -25.06 17.25
N PHE A 355 13.10 -25.00 18.51
CA PHE A 355 12.28 -25.34 19.68
C PHE A 355 12.49 -24.32 20.79
N ASP A 356 11.56 -24.28 21.73
CA ASP A 356 11.56 -23.42 22.92
C ASP A 356 11.33 -24.33 24.13
N LEU A 357 12.41 -24.70 24.84
CA LEU A 357 12.38 -25.62 25.97
C LEU A 357 11.95 -24.94 27.27
N ASP A 358 12.31 -23.67 27.47
CA ASP A 358 12.01 -22.93 28.70
C ASP A 358 10.68 -22.16 28.65
N GLN A 359 10.01 -22.18 27.49
CA GLN A 359 8.67 -21.63 27.23
C GLN A 359 8.59 -20.11 27.37
N ASP A 360 9.69 -19.41 27.07
CA ASP A 360 9.73 -17.94 27.12
C ASP A 360 9.20 -17.27 25.83
N GLY A 361 8.89 -18.06 24.80
CA GLY A 361 8.40 -17.60 23.50
C GLY A 361 9.50 -17.27 22.48
N ILE A 362 10.76 -17.46 22.85
CA ILE A 362 11.95 -17.31 22.02
C ILE A 362 12.53 -18.71 21.75
N GLY A 363 13.01 -18.93 20.54
CA GLY A 363 13.63 -20.18 20.17
C GLY A 363 15.05 -20.32 20.74
N ASP A 364 15.35 -21.49 21.31
CA ASP A 364 16.67 -21.85 21.87
C ASP A 364 17.77 -22.00 20.81
N VAL A 365 17.38 -22.08 19.54
CA VAL A 365 18.28 -22.21 18.39
C VAL A 365 18.16 -20.98 17.52
N VAL A 366 19.30 -20.42 17.12
CA VAL A 366 19.34 -19.26 16.21
C VAL A 366 18.67 -19.60 14.87
N HIS A 367 18.02 -18.62 14.26
CA HIS A 367 17.52 -18.76 12.90
C HIS A 367 18.57 -18.26 11.90
N GLU A 368 19.06 -19.16 11.06
CA GLU A 368 20.03 -18.90 10.01
C GLU A 368 19.57 -19.55 8.68
N PRO A 369 18.85 -18.80 7.81
CA PRO A 369 18.28 -19.38 6.60
C PRO A 369 19.36 -19.78 5.59
N GLN A 370 19.41 -21.08 5.27
CA GLN A 370 20.36 -21.73 4.35
C GLN A 370 19.63 -22.47 3.22
N SER A 371 18.64 -21.84 2.58
CA SER A 371 17.85 -22.45 1.50
C SER A 371 18.67 -22.59 0.22
N LEU A 372 18.97 -23.84 -0.17
CA LEU A 372 19.67 -24.12 -1.43
C LEU A 372 18.79 -23.76 -2.63
N PHE A 373 17.49 -24.05 -2.57
CA PHE A 373 16.59 -23.70 -3.67
C PHE A 373 16.47 -22.18 -3.81
N GLY A 374 16.40 -21.43 -2.71
CA GLY A 374 16.43 -19.96 -2.73
C GLY A 374 17.73 -19.42 -3.35
N ALA A 375 18.89 -19.98 -3.01
CA ALA A 375 20.14 -19.62 -3.66
C ALA A 375 20.13 -19.89 -5.18
N MET A 376 19.55 -21.00 -5.62
CA MET A 376 19.37 -21.29 -7.06
C MET A 376 18.39 -20.32 -7.71
N LEU A 377 17.26 -20.04 -7.05
CA LEU A 377 16.21 -19.14 -7.51
C LEU A 377 16.72 -17.71 -7.73
N ALA A 378 17.60 -17.23 -6.85
CA ALA A 378 18.27 -15.94 -7.00
C ALA A 378 19.16 -15.87 -8.27
N SER A 379 19.74 -16.99 -8.70
CA SER A 379 20.60 -17.07 -9.89
C SER A 379 19.82 -17.37 -11.18
N GLU A 380 18.72 -18.11 -11.09
CA GLU A 380 17.90 -18.53 -12.22
C GLU A 380 16.41 -18.32 -11.89
N PRO A 381 15.85 -17.14 -12.20
CA PRO A 381 14.47 -16.79 -11.87
C PRO A 381 13.42 -17.71 -12.53
N ASN A 382 13.75 -18.42 -13.61
CA ASN A 382 12.81 -19.37 -14.23
C ASN A 382 12.53 -20.59 -13.34
N LEU A 383 13.36 -20.85 -12.33
CA LEU A 383 13.10 -21.89 -11.33
C LEU A 383 11.85 -21.60 -10.50
N ARG A 384 11.28 -20.38 -10.56
CA ARG A 384 9.99 -20.05 -9.92
C ARG A 384 8.87 -21.02 -10.26
N LEU A 385 8.90 -21.64 -11.44
CA LEU A 385 7.92 -22.66 -11.84
C LEU A 385 7.86 -23.85 -10.85
N PHE A 386 8.94 -24.11 -10.12
CA PHE A 386 9.06 -25.22 -9.20
C PHE A 386 8.80 -24.85 -7.73
N VAL A 387 8.44 -23.59 -7.44
CA VAL A 387 8.06 -23.17 -6.08
C VAL A 387 6.83 -23.98 -5.62
N HIS A 388 6.88 -24.47 -4.37
CA HIS A 388 5.95 -25.42 -3.74
C HIS A 388 5.84 -26.79 -4.43
N SER A 389 6.72 -27.12 -5.39
CA SER A 389 6.71 -28.43 -6.05
C SER A 389 7.51 -29.48 -5.28
N PRO A 390 7.30 -30.79 -5.56
CA PRO A 390 8.18 -31.85 -5.06
C PRO A 390 9.65 -31.67 -5.43
N ALA A 391 9.95 -30.98 -6.53
CA ALA A 391 11.33 -30.71 -6.95
C ALA A 391 12.03 -29.75 -5.98
N GLN A 392 11.35 -28.68 -5.54
CA GLN A 392 11.89 -27.80 -4.48
C GLN A 392 12.16 -28.59 -3.21
N GLN A 393 11.21 -29.42 -2.77
CA GLN A 393 11.37 -30.22 -1.55
C GLN A 393 12.57 -31.18 -1.63
N ALA A 394 12.81 -31.79 -2.80
CA ALA A 394 13.95 -32.65 -3.04
C ALA A 394 15.29 -31.88 -2.96
N VAL A 395 15.35 -30.66 -3.52
CA VAL A 395 16.54 -29.79 -3.42
C VAL A 395 16.81 -29.43 -1.96
N GLU A 396 15.78 -29.01 -1.21
CA GLU A 396 15.92 -28.66 0.21
C GLU A 396 16.26 -29.86 1.09
N PHE A 397 15.74 -31.05 0.77
CA PHE A 397 16.13 -32.28 1.45
C PHE A 397 17.61 -32.61 1.20
N THR A 398 18.07 -32.45 -0.04
CA THR A 398 19.47 -32.71 -0.43
C THR A 398 20.42 -31.80 0.34
N ALA A 399 20.11 -30.49 0.43
CA ALA A 399 20.88 -29.55 1.23
C ALA A 399 20.90 -29.90 2.74
N ARG A 400 19.78 -30.43 3.26
CA ARG A 400 19.73 -30.91 4.64
C ARG A 400 20.60 -32.14 4.86
N ALA A 401 20.58 -33.09 3.94
CA ALA A 401 21.34 -34.35 4.01
C ALA A 401 22.85 -34.18 3.74
N LEU A 402 23.23 -33.21 2.90
CA LEU A 402 24.61 -32.92 2.51
C LEU A 402 24.97 -31.47 2.90
N PRO A 403 25.47 -31.24 4.13
CA PRO A 403 25.79 -29.91 4.63
C PRO A 403 26.74 -29.10 3.74
N GLU A 404 27.63 -29.77 2.99
CA GLU A 404 28.56 -29.15 2.03
C GLU A 404 27.86 -28.41 0.88
N LEU A 405 26.60 -28.75 0.60
CA LEU A 405 25.78 -28.08 -0.42
C LEU A 405 24.98 -26.90 0.13
N ARG A 406 25.00 -26.66 1.45
CA ARG A 406 24.24 -25.56 2.04
C ARG A 406 24.91 -24.23 1.68
N PRO A 407 24.14 -23.25 1.16
CA PRO A 407 24.67 -21.93 0.94
C PRO A 407 25.01 -21.27 2.28
N GLU A 408 25.87 -20.24 2.23
CA GLU A 408 26.07 -19.38 3.39
C GLU A 408 24.74 -18.73 3.81
N SER A 409 24.54 -18.55 5.11
CA SER A 409 23.33 -17.92 5.62
C SER A 409 23.23 -16.47 5.14
N THR A 410 22.04 -16.04 4.74
CA THR A 410 21.79 -14.64 4.32
C THR A 410 21.83 -13.67 5.50
N LEU A 411 21.38 -14.12 6.67
CA LEU A 411 21.25 -13.34 7.91
C LEU A 411 21.35 -14.27 9.14
N ILE A 412 21.40 -13.71 10.34
CA ILE A 412 21.28 -14.46 11.59
C ILE A 412 20.32 -13.72 12.50
N ASP A 413 19.25 -14.40 12.92
CA ASP A 413 18.38 -13.96 14.01
C ASP A 413 18.71 -14.78 15.26
N PRO A 414 19.33 -14.18 16.29
CA PRO A 414 19.77 -14.91 17.48
C PRO A 414 18.65 -15.22 18.47
N ALA A 415 17.46 -14.65 18.30
CA ALA A 415 16.34 -14.79 19.23
C ALA A 415 15.00 -14.91 18.49
N PRO A 416 14.86 -15.91 17.59
CA PRO A 416 13.67 -16.05 16.76
C PRO A 416 12.43 -16.30 17.62
N LEU A 417 11.29 -15.76 17.23
CA LEU A 417 10.03 -15.96 17.93
C LEU A 417 9.37 -17.27 17.48
N VAL A 418 8.91 -18.09 18.42
CA VAL A 418 8.25 -19.38 18.11
C VAL A 418 6.76 -19.25 17.76
N ALA A 419 6.17 -18.09 18.03
CA ALA A 419 4.78 -17.79 17.71
C ALA A 419 4.65 -16.44 17.02
N VAL A 420 3.63 -16.32 16.17
CA VAL A 420 3.35 -15.07 15.45
C VAL A 420 3.01 -13.96 16.46
N PRO A 421 3.72 -12.81 16.46
CA PRO A 421 3.43 -11.69 17.32
C PRO A 421 2.01 -11.14 17.08
N GLN A 422 1.21 -11.03 18.14
CA GLN A 422 -0.15 -10.49 18.05
C GLN A 422 -0.16 -9.03 17.56
N THR A 423 0.87 -8.25 17.91
CA THR A 423 1.05 -6.86 17.45
C THR A 423 1.16 -6.77 15.94
N ALA A 424 1.84 -7.73 15.31
CA ALA A 424 1.96 -7.82 13.86
C ALA A 424 0.61 -8.21 13.23
N LEU A 425 -0.12 -9.19 13.78
CA LEU A 425 -1.44 -9.58 13.26
C LEU A 425 -2.47 -8.46 13.33
N ALA A 426 -2.47 -7.67 14.42
CA ALA A 426 -3.36 -6.53 14.58
C ALA A 426 -3.19 -5.48 13.46
N SER A 427 -1.97 -5.32 12.93
CA SER A 427 -1.68 -4.38 11.82
C SER A 427 -2.41 -4.72 10.51
N ALA A 428 -2.78 -5.99 10.32
CA ALA A 428 -3.47 -6.44 9.12
C ALA A 428 -4.99 -6.23 9.16
N GLY A 429 -5.52 -5.74 10.30
CA GLY A 429 -6.97 -5.77 10.55
C GLY A 429 -7.53 -7.19 10.65
N VAL A 430 -6.67 -8.20 10.82
CA VAL A 430 -7.09 -9.58 11.11
C VAL A 430 -7.54 -9.60 12.57
N PRO A 431 -8.83 -9.84 12.86
CA PRO A 431 -9.29 -9.94 14.24
C PRO A 431 -8.49 -11.03 14.96
N ALA A 432 -8.07 -10.78 16.21
CA ALA A 432 -7.57 -11.83 17.09
C ALA A 432 -8.63 -12.94 17.13
N GLY A 433 -8.33 -14.07 16.50
CA GLY A 433 -9.36 -15.01 16.07
C GLY A 433 -10.18 -15.57 17.23
N THR A 434 -11.50 -15.50 17.11
CA THR A 434 -12.34 -16.60 17.60
C THR A 434 -12.02 -17.84 16.75
N ASN A 435 -11.56 -18.90 17.41
CA ASN A 435 -11.30 -20.26 16.90
C ASN A 435 -12.37 -20.77 15.91
N ARG A 436 -12.36 -20.36 14.64
CA ARG A 436 -13.19 -20.95 13.57
C ARG A 436 -12.36 -21.57 12.47
N MET A 437 -11.18 -21.01 12.19
CA MET A 437 -10.23 -21.57 11.22
C MET A 437 -9.57 -22.87 11.73
N ALA A 438 -9.29 -22.97 13.04
CA ALA A 438 -8.79 -24.20 13.66
C ALA A 438 -9.78 -25.38 13.56
N TRP A 439 -11.09 -25.11 13.63
CA TRP A 439 -12.12 -26.13 13.45
C TRP A 439 -12.24 -26.62 12.00
N LEU A 440 -12.07 -25.72 11.03
CA LEU A 440 -12.08 -26.09 9.60
C LEU A 440 -10.84 -26.92 9.23
N ALA A 441 -9.66 -26.55 9.75
CA ALA A 441 -8.44 -27.35 9.57
C ALA A 441 -8.54 -28.72 10.25
N GLY A 442 -9.10 -28.78 11.47
CA GLY A 442 -9.37 -30.03 12.18
C GLY A 442 -10.40 -30.93 11.47
N ALA A 443 -11.44 -30.34 10.88
CA ALA A 443 -12.44 -31.09 10.10
C ALA A 443 -11.87 -31.66 8.79
N MET A 444 -10.96 -30.94 8.12
CA MET A 444 -10.27 -31.45 6.93
C MET A 444 -9.28 -32.58 7.27
N LEU A 445 -8.55 -32.48 8.39
CA LEU A 445 -7.67 -33.55 8.87
C LEU A 445 -8.44 -34.80 9.30
N ALA A 446 -9.59 -34.64 9.95
CA ALA A 446 -10.48 -35.75 10.29
C ALA A 446 -11.08 -36.41 9.03
N GLY A 447 -11.42 -35.62 8.02
CA GLY A 447 -11.89 -36.12 6.72
C GLY A 447 -10.82 -36.91 5.97
N ALA A 448 -9.56 -36.45 5.99
CA ALA A 448 -8.44 -37.16 5.39
C ALA A 448 -8.11 -38.48 6.13
N ALA A 449 -8.15 -38.48 7.46
CA ALA A 449 -7.97 -39.68 8.27
C ALA A 449 -9.08 -40.73 8.02
N ALA A 450 -10.33 -40.29 7.86
CA ALA A 450 -11.45 -41.17 7.50
C ALA A 450 -11.28 -41.77 6.09
N LEU A 451 -10.77 -41.00 5.13
CA LEU A 451 -10.50 -41.48 3.77
C LEU A 451 -9.39 -42.55 3.75
N ILE A 452 -8.32 -42.34 4.53
CA ILE A 452 -7.21 -43.28 4.67
C ILE A 452 -7.68 -44.57 5.36
N ALA A 453 -8.54 -44.48 6.39
CA ALA A 453 -9.12 -45.64 7.05
C ALA A 453 -10.00 -46.47 6.11
N VAL A 454 -10.81 -45.82 5.26
CA VAL A 454 -11.66 -46.50 4.26
C VAL A 454 -10.81 -47.21 3.20
N MET A 455 -9.72 -46.59 2.76
CA MET A 455 -8.78 -47.20 1.80
C MET A 455 -8.00 -48.38 2.41
N ALA A 456 -7.70 -48.35 3.71
CA ALA A 456 -7.05 -49.45 4.42
C ALA A 456 -7.98 -50.68 4.62
N THR A 457 -9.30 -50.49 4.64
CA THR A 457 -10.28 -51.57 4.83
C THR A 457 -10.69 -52.34 3.57
N HIS A 458 -10.21 -51.92 2.37
CA HIS A 458 -10.52 -52.60 1.11
C HIS A 458 -9.25 -52.94 0.30
N PRO A 459 -8.53 -54.04 0.64
CA PRO A 459 -7.40 -54.51 -0.15
C PRO A 459 -7.89 -55.47 -1.23
N SER A 460 -8.15 -54.99 -2.45
CA SER A 460 -8.17 -55.88 -3.62
C SER A 460 -7.94 -55.09 -4.91
N LEU A 461 -6.77 -55.32 -5.53
CA LEU A 461 -6.60 -55.73 -6.93
C LEU A 461 -5.09 -55.96 -7.17
N GLY A 462 -4.73 -57.23 -7.38
CA GLY A 462 -3.35 -57.71 -7.57
C GLY A 462 -2.76 -57.43 -8.96
N PRO A 463 -1.49 -57.84 -9.20
CA PRO A 463 -0.68 -57.37 -10.32
C PRO A 463 -1.07 -58.02 -11.65
N ILE A 464 -1.17 -57.22 -12.71
CA ILE A 464 -1.39 -57.70 -14.09
C ILE A 464 -0.05 -58.14 -14.68
N SER A 465 0.00 -59.40 -15.11
CA SER A 465 1.14 -60.10 -15.73
C SER A 465 1.51 -59.55 -17.11
N ARG A 466 2.82 -59.54 -17.40
CA ARG A 466 3.39 -59.30 -18.74
C ARG A 466 3.01 -60.42 -19.72
N GLY A 467 2.46 -60.06 -20.87
CA GLY A 467 2.35 -60.92 -22.05
C GLY A 467 2.95 -60.19 -23.26
N ALA A 468 3.98 -60.79 -23.87
CA ALA A 468 4.54 -60.39 -25.16
C ALA A 468 3.73 -61.00 -26.31
N PRO A 469 3.83 -60.46 -27.53
CA PRO A 469 3.76 -61.35 -28.69
C PRO A 469 4.78 -61.05 -29.81
N ALA A 470 5.22 -62.17 -30.41
CA ALA A 470 5.78 -62.46 -31.75
C ALA A 470 6.93 -61.61 -32.30
#